data_AF-G3IYE8-F1
#
_entry.id   AF-G3IYE8-F1
#
_cell.length_a   1.000
_cell.length_b   1.000
_cell.length_c   1.000
_cell.angle_alpha   90.00
_cell.angle_beta   90.00
_cell.angle_gamma   90.00
#
_symmetry.space_group_name_H-M   'P 1'
#
loop_
_entity.id
_entity.type
_entity.pdbx_description
1 polymer ?
#
loop_
_entity_poly.entity_id
_entity_poly.type
_entity_poly.pdbx_seq_one_letter_code
_entity_poly.pdbx_strand_id
1 'polypeptide(L)' 'MMTLELDDETAHLLDQLTQREHLDPAQLVKQALADYLGTLQITHAGKNELMSDIIATLPSLPTFTGDPLAIQKALRDEWD' A
#
# COMPACT_ATOMS: atom_id res chain seq x y z
N MET A 1 -6.14 6.22 19.92
CA MET A 1 -4.81 6.57 20.47
C MET A 1 -3.92 5.36 20.28
N MET A 2 -2.73 5.55 19.74
CA MET A 2 -1.71 4.52 19.59
C MET A 2 -0.46 5.05 20.29
N THR A 3 0.22 4.20 21.04
CA THR A 3 1.46 4.54 21.75
C THR A 3 2.63 3.95 20.97
N LEU A 4 3.68 4.74 20.78
CA LEU A 4 4.91 4.31 20.12
C LEU A 4 5.99 4.18 21.20
N GLU A 5 6.62 3.02 21.30
CA GLU A 5 7.79 2.86 22.16
C GLU A 5 9.04 3.23 21.38
N LEU A 6 9.84 4.09 21.98
CA LEU A 6 11.10 4.61 21.44
C LEU A 6 12.20 4.27 22.43
N ASP A 7 13.38 3.95 21.92
CA ASP A 7 14.57 3.88 22.74
C ASP A 7 15.02 5.29 23.18
N ASP A 8 15.87 5.35 24.21
CA ASP A 8 16.29 6.62 24.81
C ASP A 8 17.02 7.54 23.80
N GLU A 9 17.76 6.96 22.84
CA GLU A 9 18.50 7.72 21.85
C GLU A 9 17.55 8.35 20.82
N THR A 10 16.60 7.58 20.29
CA THR A 10 15.59 8.11 19.36
C THR A 10 14.64 9.11 20.01
N ALA A 11 14.28 8.91 21.27
CA ALA A 11 13.50 9.89 22.04
C ALA A 11 14.26 11.21 22.21
N HIS A 12 15.57 11.15 22.49
CA HIS A 12 16.39 12.35 22.62
C HIS A 12 16.55 13.10 21.29
N LEU A 13 16.74 12.38 20.19
CA LEU A 13 16.79 12.98 18.85
C LEU A 13 15.47 13.65 18.48
N LEU A 14 14.33 13.02 18.78
CA LEU A 14 13.03 13.61 18.53
C LEU A 14 12.84 14.91 19.33
N ASP A 15 13.24 14.94 20.60
CA ASP A 15 13.17 16.14 21.44
C ASP A 15 14.10 17.27 20.95
N GLN A 16 15.31 16.95 20.49
CA GLN A 16 16.19 17.96 19.88
C GLN A 16 15.59 18.56 18.60
N LEU A 17 14.97 17.73 17.76
CA LEU A 17 14.35 18.17 16.52
C LEU A 17 13.12 19.05 16.76
N THR A 18 12.28 18.70 17.73
CA THR A 18 11.09 19.49 18.08
C THR A 18 11.46 20.85 18.65
N GLN A 19 12.50 20.91 19.48
CA GLN A 19 13.03 22.17 19.99
C GLN A 19 13.59 23.06 18.89
N ARG A 20 14.30 22.47 17.91
CA ARG A 20 14.93 23.21 16.81
C ARG A 20 13.91 23.74 15.81
N GLU A 21 12.90 22.96 15.50
CA GLU A 21 11.92 23.28 14.46
C GLU A 21 10.65 23.94 15.02
N HIS A 22 10.54 24.02 16.35
CA HIS A 22 9.37 24.52 17.07
C HIS A 22 8.07 23.81 16.66
N LEU A 23 8.19 22.52 16.36
CA LEU A 23 7.08 21.65 15.96
C LEU A 23 6.77 20.64 17.06
N ASP A 24 5.51 20.25 17.14
CA ASP A 24 5.05 19.20 18.05
C ASP A 24 5.63 17.83 17.61
N PRO A 25 6.10 16.97 18.53
CA PRO A 25 6.64 15.65 18.20
C PRO A 25 5.74 14.83 17.26
N ALA A 26 4.42 14.89 17.47
CA ALA A 26 3.46 14.16 16.63
C ALA A 26 3.40 14.70 15.20
N GLN A 27 3.61 16.00 15.00
CA GLN A 27 3.67 16.60 13.66
C GLN A 27 4.94 16.18 12.92
N LEU A 28 6.07 16.13 13.63
CA LEU A 28 7.36 15.73 13.09
C LEU A 28 7.33 14.24 12.67
N VAL A 29 6.78 13.37 13.52
CA VAL A 29 6.54 11.96 13.18
C VAL A 29 5.59 11.82 11.99
N LYS A 30 4.51 12.62 11.93
CA LYS A 30 3.58 12.60 10.79
C LYS A 30 4.27 12.97 9.48
N GLN A 31 5.11 14.00 9.47
CA GLN A 31 5.88 14.40 8.29
C GLN A 31 6.85 13.30 7.87
N ALA A 32 7.61 12.74 8.81
CA ALA A 32 8.54 11.65 8.52
C ALA A 32 7.84 10.42 7.93
N LEU A 33 6.66 10.05 8.44
CA LEU A 33 5.85 8.95 7.90
C LEU A 33 5.29 9.27 6.52
N ALA A 34 4.86 10.51 6.28
CA ALA A 34 4.36 10.94 4.98
C ALA A 34 5.47 10.92 3.92
N ASP A 35 6.67 11.38 4.28
CA ASP A 35 7.85 11.34 3.42
C ASP A 35 8.29 9.90 3.16
N TYR A 36 8.22 9.01 4.16
CA TYR A 36 8.48 7.58 4.00
C TYR A 36 7.49 6.91 3.03
N LEU A 37 6.19 7.19 3.17
CA LEU A 37 5.17 6.70 2.24
C LEU A 37 5.35 7.28 0.83
N GLY A 38 5.69 8.56 0.72
CA GLY A 38 5.97 9.21 -0.56
C GLY A 38 7.20 8.62 -1.25
N THR A 39 8.28 8.37 -0.50
CA THR A 39 9.48 7.72 -1.04
C THR A 39 9.22 6.29 -1.45
N LEU A 40 8.45 5.51 -0.68
CA LEU A 40 7.99 4.18 -1.10
C LEU A 40 7.19 4.25 -2.40
N GLN A 41 6.27 5.20 -2.55
CA GLN A 41 5.51 5.36 -3.80
C GLN A 41 6.42 5.69 -5.00
N ILE A 42 7.48 6.48 -4.79
CA ILE A 42 8.43 6.85 -5.85
C ILE A 42 9.35 5.66 -6.20
N THR A 43 9.81 4.88 -5.22
CA THR A 43 10.68 3.72 -5.47
C THR A 43 9.92 2.49 -5.97
N HIS A 44 8.63 2.37 -5.65
CA HIS A 44 7.77 1.24 -6.02
C HIS A 44 6.78 1.54 -7.15
N ALA A 45 6.85 2.72 -7.78
CA ALA A 45 6.02 3.09 -8.95
C ALA A 45 6.09 2.13 -10.16
N GLY A 46 6.92 1.09 -10.11
CA GLY A 46 6.93 -0.01 -11.09
C GLY A 46 7.10 -1.42 -10.50
N LYS A 47 7.07 -1.58 -9.17
CA LYS A 47 7.25 -2.88 -8.51
C LYS A 47 6.13 -3.11 -7.52
N ASN A 48 5.11 -3.87 -7.95
CA ASN A 48 4.17 -4.51 -7.05
C ASN A 48 4.93 -5.20 -5.92
N GLU A 49 4.77 -4.70 -4.69
CA GLU A 49 5.46 -5.22 -3.51
C GLU A 49 4.95 -6.61 -3.14
N LEU A 50 3.67 -6.90 -3.44
CA LEU A 50 3.03 -8.17 -3.14
C LEU A 50 2.58 -8.86 -4.43
N MET A 51 2.67 -10.20 -4.45
CA MET A 51 2.13 -10.99 -5.57
C MET A 51 0.62 -10.76 -5.78
N SER A 52 -0.11 -10.38 -4.72
CA SER A 52 -1.53 -10.01 -4.80
C SER A 52 -1.79 -8.80 -5.69
N ASP A 53 -0.83 -7.88 -5.79
CA ASP A 53 -1.01 -6.60 -6.49
C ASP A 53 -0.91 -6.80 -8.01
N ILE A 54 -0.42 -7.95 -8.47
CA ILE A 54 -0.38 -8.33 -9.89
C ILE A 54 -1.79 -8.35 -10.48
N ILE A 55 -2.82 -8.69 -9.69
CA ILE A 55 -4.22 -8.70 -10.12
C ILE A 55 -4.64 -7.34 -10.68
N ALA A 56 -4.16 -6.23 -10.09
CA ALA A 56 -4.47 -4.88 -10.56
C ALA A 56 -3.73 -4.49 -11.86
N THR A 57 -2.69 -5.24 -12.23
CA THR A 57 -1.88 -5.01 -13.44
C THR A 57 -2.21 -5.94 -14.60
N LEU A 58 -3.00 -6.99 -14.35
CA LEU A 58 -3.41 -7.91 -15.39
C LEU A 58 -4.38 -7.20 -16.35
N PRO A 59 -4.20 -7.36 -17.68
CA PRO A 59 -5.17 -6.84 -18.63
C PRO A 59 -6.53 -7.49 -18.35
N SER A 60 -7.60 -6.70 -18.48
CA SER A 60 -8.96 -7.24 -18.49
C SER A 60 -9.07 -8.24 -19.64
N LEU A 61 -9.14 -9.53 -19.32
CA LEU A 61 -9.30 -10.59 -20.31
C LEU A 61 -10.80 -10.75 -20.60
N PRO A 62 -11.28 -10.39 -21.80
CA PRO A 62 -12.69 -10.51 -22.15
C PRO A 62 -13.17 -11.98 -22.17
N THR A 63 -12.26 -12.94 -22.13
CA THR A 63 -12.56 -14.38 -22.12
C THR A 63 -13.27 -14.83 -20.84
N PHE A 64 -13.10 -14.10 -19.73
CA PHE A 64 -13.71 -14.43 -18.43
C PHE A 64 -14.75 -13.40 -17.98
N THR A 65 -15.25 -12.58 -18.89
CA THR A 65 -16.34 -11.64 -18.59
C THR A 65 -17.70 -12.32 -18.80
N GLY A 66 -18.41 -12.59 -17.70
CA GLY A 66 -19.73 -13.22 -17.71
C GLY A 66 -19.97 -14.12 -16.50
N ASP A 67 -21.20 -14.58 -16.29
CA ASP A 67 -21.50 -15.59 -15.27
C ASP A 67 -20.80 -16.91 -15.64
N PRO A 68 -19.86 -17.43 -14.83
CA PRO A 68 -19.14 -18.66 -15.12
C PRO A 68 -20.06 -19.85 -15.37
N LEU A 69 -21.22 -19.90 -14.70
CA LEU A 69 -22.20 -20.97 -14.89
C LEU A 69 -22.88 -20.89 -16.25
N ALA A 70 -23.10 -19.68 -16.76
CA ALA A 70 -23.67 -19.47 -18.09
C ALA A 70 -22.68 -19.91 -19.18
N ILE A 71 -21.39 -19.59 -19.01
CA ILE A 71 -20.32 -20.01 -19.94
C ILE A 71 -20.19 -21.54 -19.94
N GLN A 72 -20.21 -22.18 -18.76
CA GLN A 72 -20.13 -23.64 -18.65
C GLN A 72 -21.34 -24.35 -19.27
N LYS A 73 -22.55 -23.80 -19.13
CA LYS A 73 -23.74 -24.34 -19.79
C LYS A 73 -23.65 -24.22 -21.31
N ALA A 74 -23.25 -23.04 -21.81
CA ALA A 74 -23.06 -22.83 -23.24
C ALA A 74 -22.05 -23.82 -23.86
N LEU A 75 -20.97 -24.15 -23.12
CA LEU A 75 -19.97 -25.14 -23.52
C LEU A 75 -20.45 -26.61 -23.42
N ARG A 76 -21.44 -26.90 -22.57
CA ARG A 76 -22.01 -28.25 -22.47
C ARG A 76 -23.03 -28.51 -23.58
N ASP A 77 -23.83 -27.49 -23.88
CA ASP A 77 -24.97 -27.60 -24.78
C ASP A 77 -24.57 -27.38 -26.27
N GLU A 78 -23.29 -27.15 -26.57
CA GLU A 78 -22.75 -27.04 -27.95
C GLU A 78 -22.56 -28.39 -28.67
N TRP A 79 -22.73 -29.51 -27.96
CA TRP A 79 -22.57 -30.87 -28.52
C TRP A 79 -23.91 -31.63 -28.60
N ASP A 80 -25.04 -30.98 -28.26
CA ASP A 80 -26.42 -31.47 -28.46
C ASP A 80 -26.99 -30.97 -29.80
#